data_AF-B7XRI5-F1
#
_entry.id   AF-B7XRI5-F1
#
_cell.length_a   1.000
_cell.length_b   1.000
_cell.length_c   1.000
_cell.angle_alpha   90.00
_cell.angle_beta   90.00
_cell.angle_gamma   90.00
#
_symmetry.space_group_name_H-M   'P 1'
#
loop_
_entity.id
_entity.type
_entity.pdbx_description
1 polymer ?
#
loop_
_entity_poly.entity_id
_entity_poly.type
_entity_poly.pdbx_seq_one_letter_code
_entity_poly.pdbx_strand_id
1 'polypeptide(L)'
;MILNIKTSFSKVYFILFFALWYKKNVMNDSDFKKISNVLKDYLESNLLINKKISSKLLIADKWNQIFKTLSDDVKFLDFKNEQVLFLKVSNSSILYSISINKSKIIREIKELTGIAIIDIKVLVK
;
A
#
# COMPACT_ATOMS: atom_id res chain seq x y z
N MET A 1 -13.81 8.12 34.19
CA MET A 1 -12.58 8.37 33.40
C MET A 1 -12.88 8.03 31.95
N ILE A 2 -13.31 9.04 31.19
CA ILE A 2 -13.69 8.86 29.78
C ILE A 2 -12.39 8.84 28.98
N LEU A 3 -12.03 7.69 28.44
CA LEU A 3 -10.84 7.52 27.62
C LEU A 3 -11.06 8.27 26.30
N ASN A 4 -10.41 9.43 26.18
CA ASN A 4 -10.44 10.29 25.00
C ASN A 4 -9.62 9.64 23.88
N ILE A 5 -10.24 8.71 23.17
CA ILE A 5 -9.65 8.11 21.97
C ILE A 5 -9.86 9.13 20.84
N LYS A 6 -8.91 10.06 20.72
CA LYS A 6 -8.76 10.91 19.54
C LYS A 6 -8.15 10.06 18.41
N THR A 7 -8.89 9.07 17.94
CA THR A 7 -8.50 8.30 16.75
C THR A 7 -8.78 9.16 15.54
N SER A 8 -7.72 9.70 14.95
CA SER A 8 -7.72 10.09 13.55
C SER A 8 -7.85 8.81 12.70
N PHE A 9 -9.04 8.20 12.69
CA PHE A 9 -9.38 7.14 11.75
C PHE A 9 -9.33 7.76 10.35
N SER A 10 -8.29 7.43 9.58
CA SER A 10 -8.23 7.79 8.17
C SER A 10 -9.50 7.24 7.49
N LYS A 11 -10.19 8.08 6.71
CA LYS A 11 -11.44 7.74 5.99
C LYS A 11 -11.31 6.44 5.18
N VAL A 12 -10.09 6.09 4.75
CA VAL A 12 -9.76 4.86 4.05
C VAL A 12 -9.96 3.61 4.92
N TYR A 13 -9.56 3.64 6.19
CA TYR A 13 -9.78 2.51 7.12
C TYR A 13 -11.26 2.34 7.46
N PHE A 14 -12.01 3.45 7.54
CA PHE A 14 -13.45 3.40 7.73
C PHE A 14 -14.13 2.73 6.53
N ILE A 15 -13.72 3.06 5.31
CA ILE A 15 -14.23 2.44 4.08
C ILE A 15 -13.87 0.94 4.00
N LEU A 16 -12.62 0.58 4.31
CA LEU A 16 -12.17 -0.82 4.28
C LEU A 16 -12.92 -1.67 5.34
N PHE A 17 -13.10 -1.12 6.54
CA PHE A 17 -13.86 -1.74 7.61
C PHE A 17 -15.33 -1.91 7.22
N PHE A 18 -15.95 -0.87 6.62
CA PHE A 18 -17.33 -0.94 6.17
C PHE A 18 -17.50 -1.99 5.07
N ALA A 19 -16.59 -2.06 4.08
CA ALA A 19 -16.63 -3.07 3.02
C ALA A 19 -16.47 -4.51 3.56
N LEU A 20 -15.56 -4.72 4.51
CA LEU A 20 -15.36 -6.03 5.15
C LEU A 20 -16.54 -6.44 6.05
N TRP A 21 -17.09 -5.49 6.81
CA TRP A 21 -18.28 -5.71 7.64
C TRP A 21 -19.53 -5.97 6.79
N TYR A 22 -19.65 -5.28 5.65
CA TYR A 22 -20.76 -5.42 4.72
C TYR A 22 -20.73 -6.75 3.95
N LYS A 23 -19.54 -7.24 3.55
CA LYS A 23 -19.39 -8.59 2.96
C LYS A 23 -19.82 -9.72 3.92
N LYS A 24 -19.73 -9.49 5.23
CA LYS A 24 -20.06 -10.46 6.27
C LYS A 24 -21.57 -10.52 6.60
N ASN A 25 -22.32 -9.46 6.33
CA ASN A 25 -23.77 -9.40 6.56
C ASN A 25 -24.50 -9.61 5.22
N VAL A 26 -25.24 -10.71 5.12
CA VAL A 26 -25.93 -11.15 3.91
C VAL A 26 -27.03 -10.14 3.53
N MET A 27 -26.72 -9.19 2.64
CA MET A 27 -27.68 -8.29 1.99
C MET A 27 -27.91 -8.71 0.55
N ASN A 28 -29.08 -8.37 0.01
CA ASN A 28 -29.49 -8.72 -1.35
C ASN A 28 -28.59 -8.05 -2.41
N ASP A 29 -28.30 -8.76 -3.50
CA ASP A 29 -27.33 -8.35 -4.54
C ASP A 29 -27.55 -6.95 -5.12
N SER A 30 -28.80 -6.49 -5.17
CA SER A 30 -29.17 -5.16 -5.68
C SER A 30 -28.64 -4.01 -4.81
N ASP A 31 -28.75 -4.15 -3.48
CA ASP A 31 -28.28 -3.15 -2.53
C ASP A 31 -26.75 -3.16 -2.43
N PHE A 32 -26.15 -4.35 -2.51
CA PHE A 32 -24.71 -4.49 -2.65
C PHE A 32 -24.19 -3.79 -3.91
N LYS A 33 -24.87 -3.96 -5.05
CA LYS A 33 -24.47 -3.34 -6.32
C LYS A 33 -24.57 -1.82 -6.29
N LYS A 34 -25.63 -1.27 -5.69
CA LYS A 34 -25.77 0.19 -5.51
C LYS A 34 -24.68 0.77 -4.63
N ILE A 35 -24.41 0.15 -3.48
CA ILE A 35 -23.38 0.62 -2.56
C ILE A 35 -21.97 0.43 -3.14
N SER A 36 -21.73 -0.66 -3.86
CA SER A 36 -20.48 -0.89 -4.59
C SER A 36 -20.24 0.17 -5.66
N ASN A 37 -21.27 0.61 -6.38
CA ASN A 37 -21.12 1.68 -7.36
C ASN A 37 -20.83 3.03 -6.68
N VAL A 38 -21.53 3.37 -5.60
CA VAL A 38 -21.26 4.62 -4.84
C VAL A 38 -19.85 4.61 -4.23
N LEU A 39 -19.40 3.47 -3.70
CA LEU A 39 -18.02 3.29 -3.22
C LEU A 39 -17.01 3.41 -4.34
N LYS A 40 -17.29 2.80 -5.50
CA LYS A 40 -16.43 2.88 -6.68
C LYS A 40 -16.32 4.33 -7.15
N ASP A 41 -17.42 5.05 -7.27
CA ASP A 41 -17.44 6.45 -7.69
C ASP A 41 -16.74 7.34 -6.65
N TYR A 42 -16.93 7.09 -5.35
CA TYR A 42 -16.25 7.80 -4.29
C TYR A 42 -14.73 7.54 -4.30
N LEU A 43 -14.32 6.30 -4.52
CA LEU A 43 -12.93 5.91 -4.64
C LEU A 43 -12.31 6.51 -5.91
N GLU A 44 -12.94 6.35 -7.07
CA GLU A 44 -12.43 6.89 -8.35
C GLU A 44 -12.33 8.42 -8.31
N SER A 45 -13.37 9.12 -7.84
CA SER A 45 -13.36 10.59 -7.74
C SER A 45 -12.32 11.10 -6.73
N ASN A 46 -12.18 10.50 -5.54
CA ASN A 46 -11.20 10.96 -4.54
C ASN A 46 -9.77 10.48 -4.82
N LEU A 47 -9.58 9.34 -5.49
CA LEU A 47 -8.25 8.83 -5.88
C LEU A 47 -7.68 9.60 -7.08
N LEU A 48 -8.51 9.97 -8.07
CA LEU A 48 -8.09 10.79 -9.20
C LEU A 48 -7.68 12.20 -8.78
N ILE A 49 -8.37 12.78 -7.79
CA ILE A 49 -8.05 14.11 -7.26
C ILE A 49 -6.78 14.07 -6.37
N ASN A 50 -6.39 12.91 -5.83
CA ASN A 50 -5.27 12.78 -4.92
C ASN A 50 -4.15 11.88 -5.48
N LYS A 51 -3.47 12.38 -6.51
CA LYS A 51 -2.27 11.80 -7.14
C LYS A 51 -1.15 11.41 -6.14
N LYS A 52 -1.23 11.88 -4.89
CA LYS A 52 -0.27 11.67 -3.79
C LYS A 52 -0.66 10.51 -2.84
N ILE A 53 -1.93 10.07 -2.86
CA ILE A 53 -2.38 8.83 -2.20
C ILE A 53 -2.08 7.59 -3.07
N SER A 54 -1.86 7.78 -4.38
CA SER A 54 -1.75 6.71 -5.37
C SER A 54 -0.41 5.95 -5.36
N SER A 55 0.72 6.62 -5.13
CA SER A 55 2.04 6.03 -5.38
C SER A 55 2.43 4.94 -4.37
N LYS A 56 2.19 5.19 -3.07
CA LYS A 56 2.39 4.20 -2.00
C LYS A 56 1.50 2.96 -2.17
N LEU A 57 0.26 3.19 -2.59
CA LEU A 57 -0.75 2.14 -2.73
C LEU A 57 -0.46 1.28 -3.97
N LEU A 58 -0.01 1.88 -5.07
CA LEU A 58 0.44 1.18 -6.27
C LEU A 58 1.67 0.29 -6.00
N ILE A 59 2.65 0.77 -5.23
CA ILE A 59 3.81 -0.04 -4.84
C ILE A 59 3.37 -1.21 -3.94
N ALA A 60 2.47 -0.95 -2.99
CA ALA A 60 1.95 -2.00 -2.10
C ALA A 60 1.17 -3.09 -2.86
N ASP A 61 0.36 -2.72 -3.86
CA ASP A 61 -0.36 -3.68 -4.71
C ASP A 61 0.59 -4.60 -5.51
N LYS A 62 1.75 -4.07 -5.91
CA LYS A 62 2.77 -4.82 -6.67
C LYS A 62 3.86 -5.46 -5.80
N TRP A 63 3.74 -5.40 -4.46
CA TRP A 63 4.81 -5.76 -3.54
C TRP A 63 5.34 -7.18 -3.73
N ASN A 64 4.44 -8.16 -3.84
CA ASN A 64 4.80 -9.56 -4.03
C ASN A 64 5.46 -9.80 -5.40
N GLN A 65 5.16 -8.98 -6.41
CA GLN A 65 5.81 -9.09 -7.71
C GLN A 65 7.22 -8.49 -7.71
N ILE A 66 7.40 -7.39 -6.99
CA ILE A 66 8.69 -6.68 -6.84
C ILE A 66 9.67 -7.50 -5.98
N PHE A 67 9.24 -8.01 -4.83
CA PHE A 67 10.12 -8.70 -3.89
C PHE A 67 10.06 -10.23 -3.97
N LYS A 68 9.05 -10.80 -4.64
CA LYS A 68 8.89 -12.25 -4.86
C LYS A 68 9.11 -13.04 -3.56
N THR A 69 10.09 -13.94 -3.55
CA THR A 69 10.42 -14.79 -2.41
C THR A 69 10.87 -14.02 -1.17
N LEU A 70 11.23 -12.74 -1.30
CA LEU A 70 11.61 -11.88 -0.18
C LEU A 70 10.42 -11.08 0.39
N SER A 71 9.21 -11.20 -0.18
CA SER A 71 8.06 -10.36 0.23
C SER A 71 7.72 -10.46 1.72
N ASP A 72 7.87 -11.65 2.29
CA ASP A 72 7.53 -11.92 3.69
C ASP A 72 8.58 -11.37 4.66
N ASP A 73 9.81 -11.24 4.16
CA ASP A 73 10.99 -10.81 4.89
C ASP A 73 11.26 -9.29 4.77
N VAL A 74 10.63 -8.64 3.80
CA VAL A 74 10.82 -7.21 3.48
C VAL A 74 9.51 -6.46 3.72
N LYS A 75 9.51 -5.56 4.71
CA LYS A 75 8.36 -4.72 5.04
C LYS A 75 8.52 -3.32 4.49
N PHE A 76 7.49 -2.83 3.81
CA PHE A 76 7.38 -1.43 3.41
C PHE A 76 7.23 -0.53 4.64
N LEU A 77 8.12 0.44 4.81
CA LEU A 77 8.04 1.44 5.89
C LEU A 77 7.44 2.74 5.39
N ASP A 78 8.03 3.32 4.35
CA ASP A 78 7.65 4.63 3.85
C ASP A 78 8.13 4.84 2.41
N PHE A 79 7.54 5.83 1.75
CA PHE A 79 7.97 6.34 0.46
C PHE A 79 8.01 7.87 0.53
N LYS A 80 9.22 8.42 0.68
CA LYS A 80 9.43 9.85 0.91
C LYS A 80 9.69 10.56 -0.41
N ASN A 81 9.09 11.74 -0.54
CA ASN A 81 9.20 12.63 -1.71
C ASN A 81 8.90 11.94 -3.04
N GLU A 82 8.19 10.81 -3.00
CA GLU A 82 7.93 9.95 -4.16
C GLU A 82 9.18 9.50 -4.92
N GLN A 83 10.32 9.43 -4.23
CA GLN A 83 11.61 9.13 -4.84
C GLN A 83 12.45 8.15 -4.02
N VAL A 84 12.22 8.06 -2.70
CA VAL A 84 13.04 7.23 -1.80
C VAL A 84 12.18 6.22 -1.07
N LEU A 85 12.46 4.94 -1.30
CA LEU A 85 11.78 3.80 -0.68
C LEU A 85 12.48 3.40 0.62
N PHE A 86 11.73 3.31 1.71
CA PHE A 86 12.21 2.82 3.00
C PHE A 86 11.68 1.42 3.27
N LEU A 87 12.61 0.50 3.51
CA LEU A 87 12.33 -0.91 3.76
C LEU A 87 12.80 -1.29 5.16
N LYS A 88 12.12 -2.26 5.77
CA LYS A 88 12.62 -2.98 6.95
C LYS A 88 12.83 -4.44 6.59
N VAL A 89 13.96 -4.99 6.99
CA VAL A 89 14.28 -6.41 6.77
C VAL A 89 14.52 -7.14 8.08
N SER A 90 14.25 -8.45 8.07
CA SER A 90 14.36 -9.32 9.24
C SER A 90 15.83 -9.66 9.61
N ASN A 91 16.76 -9.70 8.65
CA ASN A 91 18.18 -9.97 8.90
C ASN A 91 19.12 -9.33 7.84
N SER A 92 20.43 -9.39 8.09
CA SER A 92 21.48 -8.80 7.24
C SER A 92 21.70 -9.52 5.91
N SER A 93 21.39 -10.82 5.81
CA SER A 93 21.49 -11.56 4.54
C SER A 93 20.50 -11.04 3.51
N ILE A 94 19.31 -10.65 3.94
CA ILE A 94 18.29 -10.02 3.07
C ILE A 94 18.74 -8.62 2.66
N LEU A 95 19.34 -7.84 3.57
CA LEU A 95 19.93 -6.55 3.24
C LEU A 95 20.95 -6.68 2.09
N TYR A 96 21.82 -7.68 2.14
CA TYR A 96 22.80 -7.94 1.10
C TYR A 96 22.14 -8.27 -0.24
N SER A 97 21.13 -9.15 -0.23
CA SER A 97 20.34 -9.49 -1.43
C SER A 97 19.65 -8.28 -2.06
N ILE A 98 19.05 -7.40 -1.26
CA ILE A 98 18.43 -6.15 -1.75
C ILE A 98 19.50 -5.23 -2.34
N SER A 99 20.66 -5.12 -1.69
CA SER A 99 21.74 -4.24 -2.13
C SER A 99 22.29 -4.64 -3.49
N ILE A 100 22.52 -5.93 -3.73
CA ILE A 100 22.96 -6.45 -5.04
C ILE A 100 21.89 -6.24 -6.11
N ASN A 101 20.62 -6.48 -5.78
CA ASN A 101 19.51 -6.41 -6.73
C ASN A 101 18.87 -5.02 -6.82
N LYS A 102 19.47 -4.00 -6.20
CA LYS A 102 18.84 -2.68 -6.03
C LYS A 102 18.40 -2.04 -7.35
N SER A 103 19.27 -2.05 -8.36
CA SER A 103 18.96 -1.50 -9.69
C SER A 103 17.82 -2.25 -10.37
N LYS A 104 17.80 -3.58 -10.25
CA LYS A 104 16.73 -4.44 -10.78
C LYS A 104 15.39 -4.14 -10.11
N ILE A 105 15.38 -4.01 -8.78
CA ILE A 105 14.17 -3.67 -8.00
C ILE A 105 13.65 -2.29 -8.42
N ILE A 106 14.52 -1.28 -8.54
CA ILE A 106 14.13 0.07 -9.00
C ILE A 106 13.49 0.01 -10.40
N ARG A 107 14.09 -0.76 -11.31
CA ARG A 107 13.56 -0.94 -12.66
C ARG A 107 12.18 -1.61 -12.65
N GLU A 108 12.03 -2.71 -11.90
CA GLU A 108 10.76 -3.43 -11.81
C GLU A 108 9.65 -2.55 -11.21
N ILE A 109 9.96 -1.72 -10.21
CA ILE A 109 9.00 -0.75 -9.66
C ILE A 109 8.55 0.23 -10.76
N LYS A 110 9.48 0.78 -11.54
CA LYS A 110 9.15 1.71 -12.63
C LYS A 110 8.30 1.04 -13.69
N GLU A 111 8.63 -0.19 -14.09
CA GLU A 111 7.87 -0.95 -15.09
C GLU A 111 6.45 -1.29 -14.62
N LEU A 112 6.30 -1.68 -13.35
CA LEU A 112 5.01 -2.15 -12.80
C LEU A 112 4.09 -1.01 -12.34
N THR A 113 4.65 0.14 -11.97
CA THR A 113 3.89 1.24 -11.34
C THR A 113 4.02 2.59 -12.05
N GLY A 114 4.97 2.72 -13.00
CA GLY A 114 5.30 4.00 -13.64
C GLY A 114 6.08 4.97 -12.75
N ILE A 115 6.42 4.58 -11.51
CA ILE A 115 7.04 5.45 -10.51
C ILE A 115 8.57 5.36 -10.60
N ALA A 116 9.23 6.51 -10.72
CA ALA A 116 10.69 6.59 -10.73
C ALA A 116 11.25 6.69 -9.30
N ILE A 117 11.88 5.62 -8.84
CA ILE A 117 12.60 5.60 -7.55
C ILE A 117 14.07 5.93 -7.78
N ILE A 118 14.60 6.84 -6.98
CA ILE A 118 16.00 7.28 -7.03
C ILE A 118 16.85 6.44 -6.06
N ASP A 119 16.29 6.08 -4.90
CA ASP A 119 17.02 5.37 -3.87
C ASP A 119 16.14 4.41 -3.05
N ILE A 120 16.78 3.37 -2.52
CA ILE A 120 16.19 2.41 -1.58
C ILE A 120 17.06 2.41 -0.33
N LYS A 121 16.44 2.74 0.82
CA LYS A 121 17.05 2.72 2.14
C LYS A 121 16.46 1.57 2.95
N VAL A 122 17.32 0.80 3.60
CA VAL A 122 16.94 -0.42 4.32
C VAL A 122 17.34 -0.29 5.79
N LEU A 123 16.40 -0.60 6.68
CA LEU A 123 16.63 -0.76 8.11
C LEU A 123 16.67 -2.26 8.45
N VAL A 124 17.71 -2.69 9.14
CA VAL A 124 17.78 -4.05 9.71
C VAL A 124 17.24 -3.99 11.14
N LYS A 125 16.48 -5.02 11.54
CA LYS A 125 16.01 -5.16 12.92
C LYS A 125 17.12 -5.65 13.84
#